data_AF-A0A354WQ32-F1
#
_entry.id   AF-A0A354WQ32-F1
#
_cell.length_a   1.000
_cell.length_b   1.000
_cell.length_c   1.000
_cell.angle_alpha   90.00
_cell.angle_beta   90.00
_cell.angle_gamma   90.00
#
_symmetry.space_group_name_H-M   'P 1'
#
loop_
_entity.id
_entity.type
_entity.pdbx_description
1 polymer ?
#
loop_
_entity_poly.entity_id
_entity_poly.type
_entity_poly.pdbx_seq_one_letter_code
_entity_poly.pdbx_strand_id
1 'polypeptide(L)'
;MGRDATDVGGFNLLTPLADFDQTVFQGINGPIFALLALDSGAYDIPENTAGTTQATRDRYVDYILGAELPGGGWSFAGGDPETDITAMALQALAKYRDRQDVADAVERGLTVLSQQQEENGGYAAYGSESSESIAQVIVALTELGVSLTDSRFVKGGNTLVGRLLAFRTENGAFRHVLDGEEDVMATEQGFYALVAVSRAEQGKSSLYTMTEA
;
A
#
# COMPACT_ATOMS: atom_id res chain seq x y z
N MET A 1 9.37 5.09 -15.70
CA MET A 1 10.35 5.56 -16.73
C MET A 1 10.73 4.48 -17.74
N GLY A 2 10.24 3.24 -17.65
CA GLY A 2 10.57 2.18 -18.62
C GLY A 2 12.07 1.87 -18.74
N ARG A 3 12.85 2.17 -17.68
CA ARG A 3 14.29 1.96 -17.60
C ARG A 3 14.57 0.85 -16.60
N ASP A 4 15.67 0.15 -16.81
CA ASP A 4 16.20 -0.84 -15.88
C ASP A 4 16.65 -0.14 -14.58
N ALA A 5 16.07 -0.55 -13.44
CA ALA A 5 16.42 0.01 -12.14
C ALA A 5 17.87 -0.32 -11.71
N THR A 6 18.49 -1.32 -12.34
CA THR A 6 19.89 -1.71 -12.08
C THR A 6 20.90 -0.85 -12.84
N ASP A 7 20.46 -0.06 -13.82
CA ASP A 7 21.29 0.88 -14.58
C ASP A 7 20.52 2.14 -15.00
N VAL A 8 20.37 3.06 -14.04
CA VAL A 8 19.85 4.41 -14.29
C VAL A 8 21.00 5.39 -14.31
N GLY A 9 21.58 5.60 -15.50
CA GLY A 9 22.70 6.51 -15.68
C GLY A 9 23.99 6.02 -15.02
N GLY A 10 24.22 4.70 -15.00
CA GLY A 10 25.37 4.06 -14.35
C GLY A 10 25.16 3.73 -12.87
N PHE A 11 23.96 3.95 -12.32
CA PHE A 11 23.63 3.65 -10.93
C PHE A 11 22.62 2.52 -10.82
N ASN A 12 22.92 1.56 -9.96
CA ASN A 12 21.95 0.57 -9.51
C ASN A 12 21.12 1.15 -8.35
N LEU A 13 19.84 1.43 -8.61
CA LEU A 13 18.92 2.00 -7.63
C LEU A 13 18.47 1.01 -6.56
N LEU A 14 18.80 -0.28 -6.70
CA LEU A 14 18.50 -1.32 -5.72
C LEU A 14 19.57 -1.40 -4.61
N THR A 15 20.77 -0.85 -4.84
CA THR A 15 21.88 -0.92 -3.87
C THR A 15 21.50 -0.39 -2.49
N PRO A 16 20.78 0.75 -2.34
CA PRO A 16 20.34 1.21 -1.03
C PRO A 16 19.40 0.22 -0.31
N LEU A 17 18.62 -0.56 -1.06
CA LEU A 17 17.69 -1.57 -0.51
C LEU A 17 18.41 -2.83 0.01
N ALA A 18 19.73 -2.95 -0.20
CA ALA A 18 20.53 -4.03 0.38
C ALA A 18 20.99 -3.73 1.82
N ASP A 19 20.93 -2.46 2.25
CA ASP A 19 21.22 -2.04 3.61
C ASP A 19 19.95 -2.08 4.46
N PHE A 20 19.79 -3.15 5.22
CA PHE A 20 18.61 -3.35 6.07
C PHE A 20 18.47 -2.25 7.11
N ASP A 21 19.57 -1.89 7.77
CA ASP A 21 19.58 -0.95 8.90
C ASP A 21 19.19 0.45 8.44
N GLN A 22 19.69 0.88 7.27
CA GLN A 22 19.28 2.14 6.67
C GLN A 22 17.84 2.11 6.18
N THR A 23 17.41 1.00 5.56
CA THR A 23 16.06 0.90 5.02
C THR A 23 15.01 1.01 6.11
N VAL A 24 15.21 0.37 7.27
CA VAL A 24 14.25 0.41 8.38
C VAL A 24 14.43 1.60 9.33
N PHE A 25 15.38 2.50 9.07
CA PHE A 25 15.77 3.58 9.98
C PHE A 25 14.61 4.51 10.36
N GLN A 26 13.71 4.81 9.42
CA GLN A 26 12.53 5.65 9.65
C GLN A 26 11.26 4.87 10.03
N GLY A 27 11.40 3.59 10.35
CA GLY A 27 10.28 2.73 10.75
C GLY A 27 9.58 2.07 9.57
N ILE A 28 8.29 1.75 9.78
CA ILE A 28 7.51 0.79 8.99
C ILE A 28 7.40 1.11 7.49
N ASN A 29 7.45 2.39 7.10
CA ASN A 29 7.41 2.79 5.69
C ASN A 29 8.61 2.26 4.90
N GLY A 30 9.78 2.17 5.52
CA GLY A 30 11.00 1.67 4.91
C GLY A 30 10.85 0.29 4.28
N PRO A 31 10.59 -0.76 5.09
CA PRO A 31 10.40 -2.11 4.57
C PRO A 31 9.17 -2.25 3.67
N ILE A 32 8.09 -1.49 3.91
CA ILE A 32 6.91 -1.46 3.01
C ILE A 32 7.33 -1.05 1.60
N PHE A 33 7.93 0.13 1.46
CA PHE A 33 8.32 0.64 0.13
C PHE A 33 9.47 -0.17 -0.47
N ALA A 34 10.36 -0.75 0.34
CA ALA A 34 11.40 -1.64 -0.14
C ALA A 34 10.80 -2.90 -0.80
N LEU A 35 9.84 -3.57 -0.16
CA LEU A 35 9.17 -4.73 -0.74
C LEU A 35 8.39 -4.36 -2.01
N LEU A 36 7.61 -3.26 -1.97
CA LEU A 36 6.89 -2.79 -3.17
C LEU A 36 7.83 -2.50 -4.34
N ALA A 37 8.96 -1.82 -4.09
CA ALA A 37 9.96 -1.53 -5.11
C ALA A 37 10.59 -2.81 -5.67
N LEU A 38 11.05 -3.70 -4.81
CA LEU A 38 11.69 -4.96 -5.19
C LEU A 38 10.74 -5.86 -5.97
N ASP A 39 9.49 -5.98 -5.54
CA ASP A 39 8.51 -6.87 -6.15
C ASP A 39 7.89 -6.30 -7.41
N SER A 40 8.08 -5.01 -7.69
CA SER A 40 7.52 -4.38 -8.87
C SER A 40 8.10 -4.92 -10.17
N GLY A 41 9.41 -5.13 -10.20
CA GLY A 41 10.14 -5.73 -11.33
C GLY A 41 10.69 -7.12 -11.04
N ALA A 42 10.27 -7.76 -9.95
CA ALA A 42 10.87 -9.01 -9.45
C ALA A 42 12.41 -8.91 -9.31
N TYR A 43 12.87 -7.79 -8.77
CA TYR A 43 14.29 -7.48 -8.64
C TYR A 43 14.95 -8.31 -7.53
N ASP A 44 16.16 -8.80 -7.81
CA ASP A 44 17.03 -9.35 -6.78
C ASP A 44 17.56 -8.24 -5.87
N ILE A 45 17.73 -8.57 -4.58
CA ILE A 45 18.41 -7.66 -3.66
C ILE A 45 19.92 -7.83 -3.92
N PRO A 46 20.66 -6.76 -4.26
CA PRO A 46 22.09 -6.87 -4.49
C PRO A 46 22.86 -7.17 -3.20
N GLU A 47 24.12 -7.57 -3.35
CA GLU A 47 25.02 -7.72 -2.21
C GLU A 47 25.23 -6.38 -1.52
N ASN A 48 25.11 -6.36 -0.19
CA ASN A 48 25.44 -5.21 0.62
C ASN A 48 26.96 -5.08 0.77
N THR A 49 27.55 -4.09 0.11
CA THR A 49 28.98 -3.79 0.19
C THR A 49 29.34 -2.72 1.24
N ALA A 50 28.35 -2.19 1.98
CA ALA A 50 28.54 -1.12 2.96
C ALA A 50 29.01 -1.64 4.33
N GLY A 51 29.04 -2.95 4.55
CA GLY A 51 29.41 -3.57 5.83
C GLY A 51 28.35 -3.45 6.92
N THR A 52 27.13 -3.06 6.55
CA THR A 52 25.93 -3.03 7.40
C THR A 52 25.16 -4.35 7.29
N THR A 53 24.00 -4.45 7.96
CA THR A 53 23.18 -5.65 7.89
C THR A 53 22.64 -5.88 6.48
N GLN A 54 22.94 -7.05 5.90
CA GLN A 54 22.37 -7.48 4.62
C GLN A 54 20.84 -7.60 4.73
N ALA A 55 20.13 -6.91 3.83
CA ALA A 55 18.70 -7.06 3.67
C ALA A 55 18.34 -8.35 2.93
N THR A 56 17.20 -8.92 3.32
CA THR A 56 16.51 -9.99 2.59
C THR A 56 15.01 -9.65 2.57
N ARG A 57 14.26 -10.24 1.64
CA ARG A 57 12.80 -10.13 1.63
C ARG A 57 12.19 -10.61 2.95
N ASP A 58 12.64 -11.75 3.45
CA ASP A 58 12.20 -12.28 4.75
C ASP A 58 12.48 -11.30 5.88
N ARG A 59 13.64 -10.62 5.92
CA ARG A 59 13.91 -9.62 6.95
C ARG A 59 12.95 -8.43 6.89
N TYR A 60 12.57 -7.98 5.70
CA TYR A 60 11.58 -6.91 5.56
C TYR A 60 10.18 -7.37 5.93
N VAL A 61 9.78 -8.58 5.52
CA VAL A 61 8.51 -9.21 5.93
C VAL A 61 8.45 -9.36 7.45
N ASP A 62 9.49 -9.93 8.06
CA ASP A 62 9.56 -10.14 9.51
C ASP A 62 9.55 -8.83 10.28
N TYR A 63 10.16 -7.76 9.75
CA TYR A 63 10.06 -6.43 10.35
C TYR A 63 8.61 -5.91 10.32
N ILE A 64 7.92 -6.04 9.18
CA ILE A 64 6.53 -5.61 9.06
C ILE A 64 5.65 -6.41 10.01
N LEU A 65 5.78 -7.74 10.05
CA LEU A 65 5.03 -8.59 10.98
C LEU A 65 5.32 -8.25 12.45
N GLY A 66 6.59 -8.00 12.79
CA GLY A 66 6.99 -7.61 14.14
C GLY A 66 6.47 -6.24 14.59
N ALA A 67 6.08 -5.39 13.65
CA ALA A 67 5.49 -4.08 13.90
C ALA A 67 3.95 -4.10 13.94
N GLU A 68 3.31 -5.25 13.70
CA GLU A 68 1.85 -5.38 13.80
C GLU A 68 1.39 -5.08 15.23
N LEU A 69 0.33 -4.28 15.35
CA LEU A 69 -0.24 -3.90 16.64
C LEU A 69 -1.08 -5.03 17.26
N PRO A 70 -1.27 -5.06 18.59
CA PRO A 70 -2.17 -6.02 19.21
C PRO A 70 -3.59 -5.92 18.64
N GLY A 71 -4.10 -7.02 18.09
CA GLY A 71 -5.41 -7.06 17.42
C GLY A 71 -5.35 -6.85 15.91
N GLY A 72 -4.20 -6.49 15.36
CA GLY A 72 -3.96 -6.33 13.94
C GLY A 72 -3.72 -4.89 13.50
N GLY A 73 -3.30 -4.74 12.25
CA GLY A 73 -3.04 -3.42 11.66
C GLY A 73 -1.69 -2.84 12.09
N TRP A 74 -1.37 -1.70 11.50
CA TRP A 74 -0.08 -1.03 11.66
C TRP A 74 -0.28 0.48 11.80
N SER A 75 0.69 1.15 12.41
CA SER A 75 0.75 2.60 12.49
C SER A 75 2.19 3.07 12.32
N PHE A 76 2.37 4.35 11.97
CA PHE A 76 3.69 4.89 11.73
C PHE A 76 4.55 4.96 13.00
N ALA A 77 3.95 5.33 14.14
CA ALA A 77 4.65 5.61 15.39
C ALA A 77 4.17 4.77 16.60
N GLY A 78 3.41 3.70 16.37
CA GLY A 78 2.72 2.93 17.41
C GLY A 78 1.36 3.54 17.78
N GLY A 79 0.73 3.06 18.86
CA GLY A 79 -0.62 3.49 19.25
C GLY A 79 -1.71 2.66 18.57
N ASP A 80 -2.72 3.33 18.01
CA ASP A 80 -3.83 2.69 17.31
C ASP A 80 -3.51 2.47 15.82
N PRO A 81 -4.08 1.45 15.17
CA PRO A 81 -3.86 1.22 13.74
C PRO A 81 -4.28 2.41 12.88
N GLU A 82 -3.41 2.83 11.97
CA GLU A 82 -3.67 3.87 10.98
C GLU A 82 -4.14 3.24 9.67
N THR A 83 -5.19 3.77 9.06
CA THR A 83 -5.76 3.23 7.81
C THR A 83 -4.72 3.16 6.70
N ASP A 84 -3.98 4.26 6.48
CA ASP A 84 -2.99 4.36 5.40
C ASP A 84 -1.87 3.36 5.59
N ILE A 85 -1.27 3.33 6.78
CA ILE A 85 -0.15 2.43 7.08
C ILE A 85 -0.59 0.97 7.05
N THR A 86 -1.79 0.66 7.57
CA THR A 86 -2.34 -0.69 7.51
C THR A 86 -2.55 -1.13 6.07
N ALA A 87 -3.16 -0.30 5.23
CA ALA A 87 -3.36 -0.60 3.82
C ALA A 87 -2.02 -0.76 3.07
N MET A 88 -1.04 0.11 3.32
CA MET A 88 0.29 0.02 2.72
C MET A 88 1.06 -1.25 3.16
N ALA A 89 0.95 -1.64 4.42
CA ALA A 89 1.52 -2.90 4.91
C ALA A 89 0.90 -4.11 4.20
N LEU A 90 -0.43 -4.10 4.00
CA LEU A 90 -1.13 -5.15 3.25
C LEU A 90 -0.69 -5.22 1.79
N GLN A 91 -0.47 -4.07 1.13
CA GLN A 91 0.07 -4.03 -0.24
C GLN A 91 1.44 -4.71 -0.31
N ALA A 92 2.34 -4.40 0.62
CA ALA A 92 3.68 -4.98 0.68
C ALA A 92 3.66 -6.49 0.99
N LEU A 93 2.75 -6.94 1.86
CA LEU A 93 2.63 -8.34 2.26
C LEU A 93 1.88 -9.23 1.25
N ALA A 94 1.22 -8.64 0.24
CA ALA A 94 0.30 -9.35 -0.65
C ALA A 94 0.93 -10.56 -1.36
N LYS A 95 2.21 -10.47 -1.73
CA LYS A 95 2.97 -11.53 -2.45
C LYS A 95 3.65 -12.54 -1.53
N TYR A 96 3.55 -12.38 -0.21
CA TYR A 96 4.23 -13.22 0.79
C TYR A 96 3.28 -14.15 1.55
N ARG A 97 2.02 -14.23 1.13
CA ARG A 97 0.94 -15.00 1.79
C ARG A 97 1.08 -16.52 1.72
N ASP A 98 2.07 -17.04 1.00
CA ASP A 98 2.43 -18.47 1.09
C ASP A 98 3.01 -18.81 2.47
N ARG A 99 3.51 -17.80 3.21
CA ARG A 99 3.81 -17.93 4.64
C ARG A 99 2.53 -17.76 5.47
N GLN A 100 2.24 -18.73 6.34
CA GLN A 100 1.01 -18.73 7.13
C GLN A 100 0.90 -17.53 8.09
N ASP A 101 2.00 -17.11 8.71
CA ASP A 101 2.05 -15.96 9.60
C ASP A 101 1.70 -14.65 8.86
N VAL A 102 2.15 -14.51 7.62
CA VAL A 102 1.77 -13.41 6.72
C VAL A 102 0.29 -13.48 6.37
N ALA A 103 -0.22 -14.64 5.98
CA ALA A 103 -1.63 -14.81 5.64
C ALA A 103 -2.54 -14.42 6.83
N ASP A 104 -2.18 -14.83 8.04
CA ASP A 104 -2.94 -14.51 9.25
C ASP A 104 -2.88 -13.00 9.57
N ALA A 105 -1.72 -12.36 9.40
CA ALA A 105 -1.58 -10.91 9.60
C ALA A 105 -2.36 -10.11 8.55
N VAL A 106 -2.38 -10.59 7.29
CA VAL A 106 -3.19 -9.99 6.22
C VAL A 106 -4.67 -10.01 6.57
N GLU A 107 -5.21 -11.14 7.05
CA GLU A 107 -6.63 -11.20 7.43
C GLU A 107 -6.97 -10.32 8.65
N ARG A 108 -6.06 -10.20 9.62
CA ARG A 108 -6.21 -9.24 10.72
C ARG A 108 -6.21 -7.80 10.23
N GLY A 109 -5.28 -7.43 9.35
CA GLY A 109 -5.25 -6.10 8.74
C GLY A 109 -6.52 -5.78 7.93
N LEU A 110 -7.01 -6.73 7.12
CA LEU A 110 -8.28 -6.57 6.40
C LEU A 110 -9.48 -6.39 7.37
N THR A 111 -9.47 -7.10 8.49
CA THR A 111 -10.48 -6.95 9.54
C THR A 111 -10.44 -5.55 10.15
N VAL A 112 -9.25 -5.04 10.47
CA VAL A 112 -9.07 -3.66 10.98
C VAL A 112 -9.60 -2.63 9.97
N LEU A 113 -9.20 -2.73 8.70
CA LEU A 113 -9.69 -1.81 7.67
C LEU A 113 -11.20 -1.89 7.45
N SER A 114 -11.81 -3.07 7.55
CA SER A 114 -13.26 -3.22 7.45
C SER A 114 -14.01 -2.61 8.65
N GLN A 115 -13.40 -2.63 9.83
CA GLN A 115 -13.97 -2.05 11.06
C GLN A 115 -13.82 -0.53 11.11
N GLN A 116 -12.72 0.01 10.57
CA GLN A 116 -12.47 1.46 10.49
C GLN A 116 -13.29 2.18 9.42
N GLN A 117 -13.85 1.43 8.45
CA GLN A 117 -14.65 2.03 7.39
C GLN A 117 -16.00 2.52 7.92
N GLU A 118 -16.28 3.79 7.67
CA GLU A 118 -17.52 4.46 8.06
C GLU A 118 -18.71 3.99 7.21
N GLU A 119 -19.94 4.25 7.68
CA GLU A 119 -21.18 3.81 7.00
C GLU A 119 -21.33 4.39 5.59
N ASN A 120 -20.73 5.55 5.33
CA ASN A 120 -20.69 6.17 4.00
C ASN A 120 -19.61 5.59 3.07
N GLY A 121 -18.85 4.60 3.54
CA GLY A 121 -17.79 3.92 2.81
C GLY A 121 -16.41 4.59 2.89
N GLY A 122 -16.27 5.69 3.64
CA GLY A 122 -15.02 6.42 3.81
C GLY A 122 -14.21 5.98 5.02
N TYR A 123 -13.08 6.67 5.22
CA TYR A 123 -12.14 6.45 6.32
C TYR A 123 -11.79 7.79 6.95
N ALA A 124 -12.15 7.97 8.22
CA ALA A 124 -11.91 9.21 8.94
C ALA A 124 -10.68 9.11 9.85
N ALA A 125 -9.81 10.11 9.76
CA ALA A 125 -8.68 10.31 10.67
C ALA A 125 -8.67 11.77 11.13
N TYR A 126 -8.39 11.99 12.41
CA TYR A 126 -8.29 13.35 12.99
C TYR A 126 -9.50 14.27 12.71
N GLY A 127 -10.70 13.68 12.57
CA GLY A 127 -11.96 14.41 12.39
C GLY A 127 -12.41 14.63 10.93
N SER A 128 -11.64 14.16 9.94
CA SER A 128 -11.99 14.29 8.52
C SER A 128 -11.69 13.01 7.76
N GLU A 129 -12.46 12.76 6.69
CA GLU A 129 -12.13 11.72 5.72
C GLU A 129 -11.17 12.22 4.66
N SER A 130 -10.29 11.35 4.19
CA SER A 130 -9.38 11.66 3.08
C SER A 130 -9.59 10.75 1.86
N SER A 131 -9.35 11.29 0.67
CA SER A 131 -9.36 10.53 -0.58
C SER A 131 -8.24 9.47 -0.61
N GLU A 132 -7.11 9.81 0.01
CA GLU A 132 -5.87 9.04 0.04
C GLU A 132 -6.06 7.75 0.84
N SER A 133 -6.72 7.81 2.00
CA SER A 133 -7.02 6.60 2.76
C SER A 133 -7.89 5.63 1.99
N ILE A 134 -8.89 6.12 1.26
CA ILE A 134 -9.72 5.27 0.40
C ILE A 134 -8.89 4.69 -0.75
N ALA A 135 -8.02 5.49 -1.36
CA ALA A 135 -7.12 5.07 -2.43
C ALA A 135 -6.16 3.94 -1.97
N GLN A 136 -5.56 4.08 -0.79
CA GLN A 136 -4.68 3.05 -0.23
C GLN A 136 -5.41 1.74 0.01
N VAL A 137 -6.64 1.79 0.56
CA VAL A 137 -7.45 0.59 0.80
C VAL A 137 -7.83 -0.07 -0.53
N ILE A 138 -8.23 0.69 -1.55
CA ILE A 138 -8.50 0.15 -2.90
C ILE A 138 -7.28 -0.61 -3.43
N VAL A 139 -6.10 0.01 -3.36
CA VAL A 139 -4.88 -0.64 -3.84
C VAL A 139 -4.57 -1.90 -3.04
N ALA A 140 -4.67 -1.86 -1.70
CA ALA A 140 -4.49 -3.05 -0.86
C ALA A 140 -5.41 -4.21 -1.27
N LEU A 141 -6.71 -3.94 -1.45
CA LEU A 141 -7.66 -4.97 -1.88
C LEU A 141 -7.30 -5.55 -3.24
N THR A 142 -6.97 -4.70 -4.22
CA THR A 142 -6.61 -5.16 -5.56
C THR A 142 -5.29 -5.94 -5.59
N GLU A 143 -4.27 -5.54 -4.82
CA GLU A 143 -3.02 -6.27 -4.67
C GLU A 143 -3.24 -7.65 -4.02
N LEU A 144 -4.17 -7.73 -3.06
CA LEU A 144 -4.53 -8.98 -2.38
C LEU A 144 -5.46 -9.90 -3.21
N GLY A 145 -6.01 -9.40 -4.32
CA GLY A 145 -7.03 -10.08 -5.11
C GLY A 145 -8.39 -10.14 -4.42
N VAL A 146 -8.65 -9.25 -3.46
CA VAL A 146 -9.95 -9.10 -2.80
C VAL A 146 -10.88 -8.26 -3.68
N SER A 147 -12.12 -8.71 -3.84
CA SER A 147 -13.11 -8.00 -4.64
C SER A 147 -13.44 -6.63 -4.03
N LEU A 148 -13.54 -5.59 -4.86
CA LEU A 148 -14.00 -4.27 -4.43
C LEU A 148 -15.50 -4.23 -4.07
N THR A 149 -16.23 -5.32 -4.34
CA THR A 149 -17.61 -5.54 -3.87
C THR A 149 -17.67 -6.56 -2.73
N ASP A 150 -16.54 -6.89 -2.11
CA ASP A 150 -16.52 -7.69 -0.88
C ASP A 150 -17.37 -6.99 0.18
N SER A 151 -18.32 -7.73 0.77
CA SER A 151 -19.28 -7.19 1.73
C SER A 151 -18.62 -6.58 2.97
N ARG A 152 -17.37 -6.94 3.28
CA ARG A 152 -16.59 -6.30 4.34
C ARG A 152 -16.33 -4.81 4.05
N PHE A 153 -16.28 -4.43 2.77
CA PHE A 153 -15.88 -3.09 2.30
C PHE A 153 -16.99 -2.31 1.59
N VAL A 154 -18.22 -2.85 1.58
CA VAL A 154 -19.42 -2.16 1.11
C VAL A 154 -20.29 -1.83 2.33
N LYS A 155 -20.37 -0.54 2.69
CA LYS A 155 -21.08 -0.04 3.89
C LYS A 155 -22.24 0.84 3.49
N GLY A 156 -23.43 0.63 4.05
CA GLY A 156 -24.62 1.43 3.70
C GLY A 156 -24.99 1.44 2.21
N GLY A 157 -24.50 0.47 1.42
CA GLY A 157 -24.62 0.45 -0.05
C GLY A 157 -23.57 1.28 -0.80
N ASN A 158 -22.63 1.91 -0.09
CA ASN A 158 -21.53 2.69 -0.63
C ASN A 158 -20.32 1.79 -0.92
N THR A 159 -19.73 1.95 -2.09
CA THR A 159 -18.49 1.27 -2.48
C THR A 159 -17.29 2.21 -2.27
N LEU A 160 -16.10 1.64 -2.08
CA LEU A 160 -14.86 2.42 -1.99
C LEU A 160 -14.63 3.30 -3.24
N VAL A 161 -14.87 2.74 -4.43
CA VAL A 161 -14.72 3.49 -5.70
C VAL A 161 -15.72 4.64 -5.77
N GLY A 162 -16.99 4.40 -5.39
CA GLY A 162 -18.01 5.43 -5.35
C GLY A 162 -17.65 6.55 -4.36
N ARG A 163 -17.15 6.19 -3.17
CA ARG A 163 -16.71 7.16 -2.16
C ARG A 163 -15.49 7.95 -2.63
N LEU A 164 -14.48 7.31 -3.22
CA LEU A 164 -13.30 7.98 -3.78
C LEU A 164 -13.70 9.01 -4.86
N LEU A 165 -14.61 8.65 -5.76
CA LEU A 165 -15.07 9.55 -6.83
C LEU A 165 -15.83 10.77 -6.31
N ALA A 166 -16.31 10.79 -5.07
CA ALA A 166 -16.89 11.98 -4.46
C ALA A 166 -15.86 13.10 -4.21
N PHE A 167 -14.57 12.76 -4.10
CA PHE A 167 -13.47 13.71 -3.93
C PHE A 167 -12.94 14.25 -5.26
N ARG A 168 -13.39 13.69 -6.39
CA ARG A 168 -12.96 14.10 -7.74
C ARG A 168 -13.63 15.41 -8.15
N THR A 169 -12.85 16.38 -8.59
CA THR A 169 -13.34 17.66 -9.14
C THR A 169 -13.75 17.52 -10.60
N GLU A 170 -14.40 18.55 -11.15
CA GLU A 170 -14.90 18.54 -12.53
C GLU A 170 -13.79 18.35 -13.58
N ASN A 171 -12.60 18.89 -13.33
CA ASN A 171 -11.44 18.75 -14.23
C ASN A 171 -10.72 17.39 -14.09
N GLY A 172 -11.10 16.58 -13.10
CA GLY A 172 -10.54 15.26 -12.84
C GLY A 172 -9.42 15.20 -11.79
N ALA A 173 -9.04 16.32 -11.19
CA ALA A 173 -8.20 16.34 -9.99
C ALA A 173 -8.98 15.79 -8.78
N PHE A 174 -8.27 15.55 -7.68
CA PHE A 174 -8.88 15.12 -6.41
C PHE A 174 -8.56 16.12 -5.31
N ARG A 175 -9.49 16.23 -4.37
CA ARG A 175 -9.31 16.96 -3.11
C ARG A 175 -8.86 16.01 -2.01
N HIS A 176 -8.04 16.49 -1.09
CA HIS A 176 -7.70 15.75 0.13
C HIS A 176 -8.95 15.47 0.98
N VAL A 177 -9.70 16.53 1.32
CA VAL A 177 -10.99 16.49 2.01
C VAL A 177 -12.10 17.02 1.09
N LEU A 178 -13.35 16.59 1.28
CA LEU A 178 -14.46 16.93 0.36
C LEU A 178 -14.64 18.43 0.10
N ASP A 179 -14.53 19.24 1.16
CA ASP A 179 -14.68 20.70 1.14
C ASP A 179 -13.34 21.43 0.92
N GLY A 180 -12.30 20.72 0.50
CA GLY A 180 -10.96 21.25 0.26
C GLY A 180 -10.73 21.74 -1.17
N GLU A 181 -9.52 22.24 -1.39
CA GLU A 181 -9.01 22.55 -2.73
C GLU A 181 -8.41 21.28 -3.39
N GLU A 182 -8.11 21.39 -4.69
CA GLU A 182 -7.38 20.36 -5.41
C GLU A 182 -6.00 20.13 -4.78
N ASP A 183 -5.66 18.86 -4.57
CA ASP A 183 -4.39 18.46 -3.96
C ASP A 183 -3.64 17.51 -4.89
N VAL A 184 -2.32 17.73 -5.01
CA VAL A 184 -1.47 16.98 -5.94
C VAL A 184 -1.33 15.52 -5.51
N MET A 185 -1.16 15.26 -4.21
CA MET A 185 -1.04 13.92 -3.66
C MET A 185 -2.38 13.18 -3.74
N ALA A 186 -3.47 13.83 -3.36
CA ALA A 186 -4.82 13.29 -3.54
C ALA A 186 -5.07 12.91 -5.01
N THR A 187 -4.65 13.77 -5.94
CA THR A 187 -4.81 13.53 -7.38
C THR A 187 -3.96 12.34 -7.84
N GLU A 188 -2.70 12.25 -7.41
CA GLU A 188 -1.84 11.11 -7.70
C GLU A 188 -2.42 9.80 -7.17
N GLN A 189 -2.81 9.77 -5.89
CA GLN A 189 -3.32 8.57 -5.22
C GLN A 189 -4.68 8.14 -5.75
N GLY A 190 -5.59 9.09 -5.92
CA GLY A 190 -6.89 8.84 -6.53
C GLY A 190 -6.73 8.28 -7.95
N PHE A 191 -5.81 8.82 -8.74
CA PHE A 191 -5.59 8.34 -10.10
C PHE A 191 -4.99 6.92 -10.15
N TYR A 192 -3.92 6.63 -9.39
CA TYR A 192 -3.36 5.28 -9.42
C TYR A 192 -4.31 4.24 -8.82
N ALA A 193 -5.16 4.62 -7.86
CA ALA A 193 -6.19 3.73 -7.32
C ALA A 193 -7.20 3.36 -8.41
N LEU A 194 -7.65 4.32 -9.23
CA LEU A 194 -8.50 4.04 -10.39
C LEU A 194 -7.80 3.17 -11.45
N VAL A 195 -6.48 3.31 -11.61
CA VAL A 195 -5.70 2.39 -12.46
C VAL A 195 -5.70 0.97 -11.86
N ALA A 196 -5.54 0.84 -10.55
CA ALA A 196 -5.59 -0.46 -9.86
C ALA A 196 -6.96 -1.14 -10.05
N VAL A 197 -8.06 -0.38 -9.89
CA VAL A 197 -9.42 -0.83 -10.19
C VAL A 197 -9.53 -1.32 -11.64
N SER A 198 -9.10 -0.48 -12.58
CA SER A 198 -9.18 -0.79 -14.01
C SER A 198 -8.40 -2.05 -14.38
N ARG A 199 -7.22 -2.27 -13.79
CA ARG A 199 -6.41 -3.48 -13.99
C ARG A 199 -7.11 -4.71 -13.42
N ALA A 200 -7.64 -4.62 -12.21
CA ALA A 200 -8.37 -5.71 -11.56
C ALA A 200 -9.63 -6.13 -12.35
N GLU A 201 -10.43 -5.18 -12.83
CA GLU A 201 -11.62 -5.45 -13.66
C GLU A 201 -11.28 -6.12 -15.00
N GLN A 202 -10.08 -5.85 -15.53
CA GLN A 202 -9.57 -6.45 -16.77
C GLN A 202 -8.82 -7.77 -16.54
N GLY A 203 -8.68 -8.23 -15.28
CA GLY A 203 -7.90 -9.42 -14.95
C GLY A 203 -6.40 -9.29 -15.28
N LYS A 204 -5.86 -8.06 -15.28
CA LYS A 204 -4.43 -7.77 -15.45
C LYS A 204 -3.69 -7.91 -14.13
N SER A 205 -2.35 -7.92 -14.16
CA SER A 205 -1.58 -7.87 -12.91
C SER A 205 -1.92 -6.64 -12.07
N SER A 206 -1.64 -6.72 -10.77
CA SER A 206 -1.87 -5.64 -9.81
C SER A 206 -1.07 -4.37 -10.13
N LEU A 207 -1.38 -3.25 -9.47
CA LEU A 207 -0.80 -1.93 -9.76
C LEU A 207 0.73 -1.94 -9.68
N TYR A 208 1.28 -2.57 -8.64
CA TYR A 208 2.72 -2.60 -8.43
C TYR A 208 3.42 -3.66 -9.27
N THR A 209 2.71 -4.59 -9.92
CA THR A 209 3.36 -5.62 -10.74
C THR A 209 3.64 -5.12 -12.16
N MET A 210 4.90 -4.72 -12.41
CA MET A 210 5.36 -4.06 -13.64
C MET A 210 6.21 -4.98 -14.55
N THR A 211 6.10 -6.29 -14.39
CA THR A 211 6.83 -7.29 -15.19
C THR A 211 6.14 -7.63 -16.51
N GLU A 212 4.92 -7.14 -16.74
CA GLU A 212 4.20 -7.30 -18.01
C GLU A 212 4.79 -6.37 -19.08
N ALA A 213 5.07 -6.92 -20.27
CA ALA A 213 5.57 -6.20 -21.44
C ALA A 213 4.46 -5.56 -22.27
#